data_AF-A0A8S4GQR2-F1
#
_entry.id   AF-A0A8S4GQR2-F1
#
_cell.length_a   1.000
_cell.length_b   1.000
_cell.length_c   1.000
_cell.angle_alpha   90.00
_cell.angle_beta   90.00
_cell.angle_gamma   90.00
#
_symmetry.space_group_name_H-M   'P 1'
#
loop_
_entity.id
_entity.type
_entity.pdbx_description
1 polymer ?
#
loop_
_entity_poly.entity_id
_entity_poly.type
_entity_poly.pdbx_seq_one_letter_code
_entity_poly.pdbx_strand_id
1 'polypeptide(L)'
;MSADYYLEDSLAAEILEINGRRYRVQCEADLDHQSIADVSQYHIREDPPGRWSGRVYADPEIMGPLIGTGGSTKRALESETGCTLRIPPRGTPRDDSVVAVHGDSPEAVATCLRRVAATIEQTVRAKRTKYNYFVSLPLRGAVANGARSLREAALADAAGEGVEEAVFVQPERLHVTVLMLKLYGEDKRAAAGRALAAACERIRRAGPLRVRIGGLEIMGGDPPEAAHVVYAGVRDAAGEGGSAGSGGGVKHACDVLVEEFAKAKLKYPGAPPLKLHATVLNSKYRGSDGGGASGRAKPCDVRGLLERHGAVELGECELAEAHVSERGRTDAESGYYACLHREPLS
;
A
#
# COMPACT_ATOMS: atom_id res chain seq x y z
N MET A 1 4.82 -48.58 -34.80
CA MET A 1 5.51 -48.31 -33.53
C MET A 1 5.66 -46.80 -33.42
N SER A 2 4.55 -46.12 -33.11
CA SER A 2 4.56 -44.73 -32.63
C SER A 2 4.62 -44.81 -31.11
N ALA A 3 5.53 -44.04 -30.51
CA ALA A 3 5.52 -43.81 -29.08
C ALA A 3 4.79 -42.50 -28.86
N ASP A 4 3.52 -42.61 -28.46
CA ASP A 4 2.73 -41.51 -27.92
C ASP A 4 3.40 -41.05 -26.62
N TYR A 5 3.96 -39.83 -26.62
CA TYR A 5 4.29 -39.13 -25.39
C TYR A 5 3.15 -38.18 -25.06
N TYR A 6 2.32 -38.63 -24.12
CA TYR A 6 1.46 -37.76 -23.32
C TYR A 6 2.35 -36.75 -22.57
N LEU A 7 2.23 -35.47 -22.92
CA LEU A 7 2.52 -34.38 -21.99
C LEU A 7 1.21 -33.63 -21.81
N GLU A 8 0.59 -33.94 -20.69
CA GLU A 8 -0.63 -33.29 -20.22
C GLU A 8 -0.44 -31.76 -20.18
N ASP A 9 -1.46 -31.11 -20.71
CA ASP A 9 -1.83 -29.74 -20.42
C ASP A 9 -1.83 -29.46 -18.90
N SER A 10 -1.74 -28.17 -18.55
CA SER A 10 -1.85 -27.62 -17.18
C SER A 10 -0.62 -27.74 -16.26
N LEU A 11 0.21 -26.70 -16.28
CA LEU A 11 0.79 -26.18 -15.04
C LEU A 11 0.22 -24.78 -14.81
N ALA A 12 -0.90 -24.78 -14.07
CA ALA A 12 -1.51 -23.61 -13.49
C ALA A 12 -0.45 -22.87 -12.65
N ALA A 13 -0.28 -21.58 -12.91
CA ALA A 13 0.38 -20.73 -11.94
C ALA A 13 -0.35 -20.90 -10.60
N GLU A 14 0.40 -21.14 -9.52
CA GLU A 14 -0.17 -21.50 -8.23
C GLU A 14 -1.12 -20.38 -7.79
N ILE A 15 -2.41 -20.71 -7.72
CA ILE A 15 -3.42 -19.76 -7.31
C ILE A 15 -3.46 -19.81 -5.79
N LEU A 16 -2.80 -18.85 -5.15
CA LEU A 16 -2.88 -18.69 -3.71
C LEU A 16 -4.13 -17.89 -3.39
N GLU A 17 -5.01 -18.46 -2.56
CA GLU A 17 -6.18 -17.75 -2.06
C GLU A 17 -5.87 -17.15 -0.68
N ILE A 18 -5.87 -15.82 -0.59
CA ILE A 18 -5.73 -15.08 0.68
C ILE A 18 -6.98 -14.21 0.83
N ASN A 19 -7.73 -14.38 1.93
CA ASN A 19 -8.92 -13.57 2.25
C ASN A 19 -9.93 -13.47 1.10
N GLY A 20 -10.21 -14.59 0.43
CA GLY A 20 -11.15 -14.68 -0.70
C GLY A 20 -10.64 -14.06 -2.01
N ARG A 21 -9.36 -13.68 -2.07
CA ARG A 21 -8.71 -13.18 -3.29
C ARG A 21 -7.70 -14.18 -3.80
N ARG A 22 -7.77 -14.46 -5.10
CA ARG A 22 -6.89 -15.36 -5.81
C ARG A 22 -5.73 -14.58 -6.39
N TYR A 23 -4.52 -14.93 -5.98
CA TYR A 23 -3.28 -14.37 -6.48
C TYR A 23 -2.59 -15.40 -7.35
N ARG A 24 -2.11 -14.99 -8.52
CA ARG A 24 -1.25 -15.84 -9.32
C ARG A 24 0.17 -15.70 -8.77
N VAL A 25 0.60 -16.68 -7.97
CA VAL A 25 1.92 -16.65 -7.35
C VAL A 25 2.90 -17.34 -8.27
N GLN A 26 4.02 -16.65 -8.56
CA GLN A 26 5.20 -17.31 -9.11
C GLN A 26 5.99 -17.87 -7.92
N CYS A 27 6.16 -19.20 -7.87
CA CYS A 27 6.76 -19.91 -6.74
C CYS A 27 8.09 -19.27 -6.31
N GLU A 28 8.14 -18.76 -5.07
CA GLU A 28 9.36 -18.27 -4.41
C GLU A 28 9.91 -19.37 -3.51
N ALA A 29 11.08 -19.92 -3.86
CA ALA A 29 11.93 -20.63 -2.91
C ALA A 29 13.04 -19.67 -2.44
N ASP A 30 12.97 -19.33 -1.15
CA ASP A 30 14.00 -18.81 -0.24
C ASP A 30 15.16 -17.98 -0.83
N LEU A 31 15.05 -16.65 -0.68
CA LEU A 31 16.11 -15.70 -1.00
C LEU A 31 17.05 -15.48 0.19
N ASP A 32 18.09 -16.30 0.27
CA ASP A 32 19.39 -15.92 0.82
C ASP A 32 20.52 -16.25 -0.17
N HIS A 33 21.50 -15.34 -0.21
CA HIS A 33 22.76 -15.34 -0.98
C HIS A 33 22.76 -14.81 -2.42
N GLN A 34 23.81 -14.03 -2.67
CA GLN A 34 24.27 -13.58 -3.97
C GLN A 34 24.54 -14.80 -4.87
N SER A 35 23.54 -15.26 -5.62
CA SER A 35 23.78 -16.13 -6.77
C SER A 35 22.61 -16.06 -7.75
N ILE A 36 22.97 -16.19 -9.02
CA ILE A 36 22.16 -16.34 -10.23
C ILE A 36 20.74 -16.86 -9.92
N ALA A 37 19.73 -16.00 -10.07
CA ALA A 37 18.33 -16.41 -9.95
C ALA A 37 18.01 -17.49 -10.98
N ASP A 38 17.54 -18.63 -10.48
CA ASP A 38 17.26 -19.84 -11.20
C ASP A 38 16.29 -19.59 -12.37
N VAL A 39 16.57 -20.19 -13.53
CA VAL A 39 15.82 -19.98 -14.78
C VAL A 39 14.39 -20.56 -14.66
N SER A 40 14.18 -21.44 -13.68
CA SER A 40 12.94 -22.15 -13.35
C SER A 40 11.76 -21.25 -12.94
N GLN A 41 12.00 -20.01 -12.52
CA GLN A 41 10.93 -19.09 -12.06
C GLN A 41 10.05 -18.55 -13.21
N TYR A 42 10.55 -18.58 -14.44
CA TYR A 42 9.84 -18.04 -15.59
C TYR A 42 9.24 -19.16 -16.43
N HIS A 43 7.94 -19.10 -16.67
CA HIS A 43 7.30 -19.96 -17.66
C HIS A 43 7.74 -19.54 -19.07
N ILE A 44 8.82 -20.14 -19.54
CA ILE A 44 9.35 -19.99 -20.90
C ILE A 44 8.79 -21.13 -21.75
N ARG A 45 8.20 -20.78 -22.89
CA ARG A 45 7.59 -21.73 -23.82
C ARG A 45 8.15 -21.52 -25.21
N GLU A 46 8.34 -22.62 -25.92
CA GLU A 46 8.67 -22.62 -27.34
C GLU A 46 7.37 -22.61 -28.15
N ASP A 47 7.18 -21.58 -28.98
CA ASP A 47 6.05 -21.47 -29.91
C ASP A 47 6.28 -20.29 -30.89
N PRO A 48 6.47 -20.52 -32.20
CA PRO A 48 6.68 -21.79 -32.91
C PRO A 48 8.09 -22.39 -32.68
N PRO A 49 8.43 -23.59 -33.19
CA PRO A 49 9.76 -24.19 -33.04
C PRO A 49 10.90 -23.25 -33.41
N GLY A 50 11.93 -23.17 -32.56
CA GLY A 50 13.05 -22.24 -32.66
C GLY A 50 12.75 -20.81 -32.19
N ARG A 51 11.55 -20.53 -31.67
CA ARG A 51 11.19 -19.24 -31.06
C ARG A 51 10.68 -19.46 -29.65
N TRP A 52 11.29 -18.73 -28.72
CA TRP A 52 11.01 -18.83 -27.31
C TRP A 52 10.30 -17.58 -26.84
N SER A 53 9.35 -17.76 -25.93
CA SER A 53 8.64 -16.65 -25.31
C SER A 53 8.45 -16.85 -23.83
N GLY A 54 8.45 -15.75 -23.09
CA GLY A 54 8.12 -15.74 -21.67
C GLY A 54 7.37 -14.47 -21.30
N ARG A 55 6.81 -14.46 -20.10
CA ARG A 55 5.89 -13.41 -19.66
C ARG A 55 6.24 -12.95 -18.25
N VAL A 56 6.12 -11.65 -18.03
CA VAL A 56 6.27 -11.03 -16.72
C VAL A 56 5.16 -10.00 -16.51
N TYR A 57 4.50 -10.08 -15.37
CA TYR A 57 3.49 -9.09 -15.00
C TYR A 57 4.16 -7.78 -14.59
N ALA A 58 3.58 -6.65 -15.00
CA ALA A 58 3.93 -5.35 -14.43
C ALA A 58 2.67 -4.50 -14.34
N ASP A 59 2.52 -3.71 -13.28
CA ASP A 59 1.38 -2.82 -13.18
C ASP A 59 1.42 -1.72 -14.26
N PRO A 60 0.25 -1.23 -14.74
CA PRO A 60 0.17 -0.16 -15.73
C PRO A 60 1.06 1.06 -15.42
N GLU A 61 1.17 1.42 -14.14
CA GLU A 61 1.95 2.56 -13.66
C GLU A 61 3.47 2.37 -13.83
N ILE A 62 3.94 1.13 -13.99
CA ILE A 62 5.35 0.76 -14.19
C ILE A 62 5.71 0.68 -15.67
N MET A 63 4.73 0.53 -16.57
CA MET A 63 4.98 0.36 -18.01
C MET A 63 5.70 1.56 -18.64
N GLY A 64 5.27 2.78 -18.31
CA GLY A 64 5.92 4.00 -18.81
C GLY A 64 7.41 4.06 -18.45
N PRO A 65 7.77 3.93 -17.15
CA PRO A 65 9.15 3.79 -16.72
C PRO A 65 9.91 2.62 -17.36
N LEU A 66 9.28 1.48 -17.59
CA LEU A 66 9.90 0.31 -18.23
C LEU A 66 10.22 0.56 -19.71
N ILE A 67 9.39 1.33 -20.42
CA ILE A 67 9.67 1.77 -21.79
C ILE A 67 10.86 2.76 -21.80
N GLY A 68 10.88 3.68 -20.84
CA GLY A 68 11.88 4.75 -20.73
C GLY A 68 11.61 5.92 -21.69
N THR A 69 12.29 7.05 -21.46
CA THR A 69 12.15 8.25 -22.29
C THR A 69 12.54 7.94 -23.73
N GLY A 70 11.62 8.15 -24.68
CA GLY A 70 11.83 7.81 -26.09
C GLY A 70 12.04 6.31 -26.36
N GLY A 71 11.65 5.43 -25.43
CA GLY A 71 11.87 3.99 -25.55
C GLY A 71 13.28 3.53 -25.19
N SER A 72 14.10 4.37 -24.55
CA SER A 72 15.51 4.08 -24.28
C SER A 72 15.73 2.81 -23.47
N THR A 73 14.97 2.61 -22.39
CA THR A 73 15.09 1.44 -21.52
C THR A 73 14.68 0.16 -22.24
N LYS A 74 13.56 0.18 -22.97
CA LYS A 74 13.14 -0.95 -23.81
C LYS A 74 14.21 -1.31 -24.84
N ARG A 75 14.71 -0.34 -25.60
CA ARG A 75 15.73 -0.57 -26.64
C ARG A 75 17.05 -1.10 -26.05
N ALA A 76 17.46 -0.61 -24.89
CA ALA A 76 18.64 -1.13 -24.19
C ALA A 76 18.46 -2.61 -23.82
N LEU A 77 17.32 -2.97 -23.22
CA LEU A 77 16.99 -4.36 -22.87
C LEU A 77 16.96 -5.27 -24.11
N GLU A 78 16.36 -4.82 -25.21
CA GLU A 78 16.32 -5.58 -26.48
C GLU A 78 17.73 -5.74 -27.08
N SER A 79 18.51 -4.67 -27.11
CA SER A 79 19.88 -4.69 -27.65
C SER A 79 20.84 -5.54 -26.83
N GLU A 80 20.73 -5.54 -25.49
CA GLU A 80 21.61 -6.30 -24.61
C GLU A 80 21.35 -7.80 -24.66
N THR A 81 20.12 -8.21 -24.98
CA THR A 81 19.67 -9.61 -24.83
C THR A 81 19.30 -10.28 -26.14
N GLY A 82 19.24 -9.54 -27.25
CA GLY A 82 18.76 -10.04 -28.54
C GLY A 82 17.27 -10.40 -28.55
N CYS A 83 16.54 -10.11 -27.48
CA CYS A 83 15.12 -10.39 -27.35
C CYS A 83 14.28 -9.20 -27.82
N THR A 84 13.00 -9.45 -28.12
CA THR A 84 12.00 -8.43 -28.40
C THR A 84 11.03 -8.32 -27.23
N LEU A 85 10.84 -7.11 -26.71
CA LEU A 85 9.86 -6.81 -25.66
C LEU A 85 8.55 -6.31 -26.30
N ARG A 86 7.44 -6.96 -25.94
CA ARG A 86 6.08 -6.49 -26.22
C ARG A 86 5.44 -6.02 -24.92
N ILE A 87 5.39 -4.70 -24.77
CA ILE A 87 4.78 -4.05 -23.62
C ILE A 87 3.34 -3.65 -24.03
N PRO A 88 2.31 -3.98 -23.24
CA PRO A 88 0.93 -3.61 -23.53
C PRO A 88 0.77 -2.09 -23.71
N PRO A 89 -0.18 -1.65 -24.56
CA PRO A 89 -0.44 -0.24 -24.76
C PRO A 89 -0.94 0.42 -23.47
N ARG A 90 -0.80 1.75 -23.39
CA ARG A 90 -1.36 2.52 -22.27
C ARG A 90 -2.87 2.34 -22.20
N GLY A 91 -3.40 2.22 -21.00
CA GLY A 91 -4.83 2.00 -20.77
C GLY A 91 -5.24 0.52 -20.78
N THR A 92 -4.31 -0.41 -20.97
CA THR A 92 -4.55 -1.84 -20.75
C THR A 92 -5.03 -2.05 -19.31
N PRO A 93 -6.12 -2.80 -19.06
CA PRO A 93 -6.55 -3.16 -17.72
C PRO A 93 -5.43 -3.80 -16.91
N ARG A 94 -5.47 -3.63 -15.58
CA ARG A 94 -4.43 -4.15 -14.69
C ARG A 94 -4.26 -5.67 -14.87
N ASP A 95 -5.36 -6.42 -14.95
CA ASP A 95 -5.35 -7.88 -15.06
C ASP A 95 -4.76 -8.39 -16.39
N ASP A 96 -4.73 -7.54 -17.41
CA ASP A 96 -4.17 -7.84 -18.74
C ASP A 96 -2.76 -7.25 -18.95
N SER A 97 -2.19 -6.61 -17.93
CA SER A 97 -0.91 -5.88 -18.01
C SER A 97 0.31 -6.79 -17.94
N VAL A 98 0.48 -7.63 -18.95
CA VAL A 98 1.56 -8.61 -19.05
C VAL A 98 2.56 -8.22 -20.14
N VAL A 99 3.83 -8.07 -19.77
CA VAL A 99 4.93 -7.86 -20.71
C VAL A 99 5.36 -9.21 -21.27
N ALA A 100 5.36 -9.35 -22.59
CA ALA A 100 5.86 -10.53 -23.28
C ALA A 100 7.28 -10.29 -23.81
N VAL A 101 8.13 -11.30 -23.65
CA VAL A 101 9.51 -11.32 -24.13
C VAL A 101 9.62 -12.45 -25.14
N HIS A 102 10.19 -12.17 -26.31
CA HIS A 102 10.41 -13.16 -27.37
C HIS A 102 11.89 -13.20 -27.74
N GLY A 103 12.44 -14.38 -28.02
CA GLY A 103 13.84 -14.55 -28.41
C GLY A 103 14.10 -15.88 -29.10
N ASP A 104 15.36 -16.11 -29.48
CA ASP A 104 15.77 -17.23 -30.33
C ASP A 104 16.33 -18.42 -29.53
N SER A 105 16.55 -18.21 -28.24
CA SER A 105 16.91 -19.26 -27.29
C SER A 105 16.21 -19.04 -25.95
N PRO A 106 15.97 -20.11 -25.17
CA PRO A 106 15.36 -19.99 -23.85
C PRO A 106 16.27 -19.22 -22.88
N GLU A 107 17.59 -19.31 -23.02
CA GLU A 107 18.57 -18.60 -22.17
C GLU A 107 18.53 -17.09 -22.40
N ALA A 108 18.36 -16.66 -23.66
CA ALA A 108 18.21 -15.26 -24.01
C ALA A 108 16.92 -14.68 -23.39
N VAL A 109 15.80 -15.39 -23.55
CA VAL A 109 14.51 -15.03 -22.95
C VAL A 109 14.60 -14.97 -21.43
N ALA A 110 15.21 -15.97 -20.78
CA ALA A 110 15.41 -15.99 -19.33
C ALA A 110 16.25 -14.79 -18.85
N THR A 111 17.34 -14.48 -19.57
CA THR A 111 18.20 -13.34 -19.24
C THR A 111 17.45 -12.02 -19.39
N CYS A 112 16.68 -11.88 -20.44
CA CYS A 112 15.85 -10.70 -20.68
C CYS A 112 14.77 -10.52 -19.60
N LEU A 113 14.06 -11.60 -19.22
CA LEU A 113 13.08 -11.56 -18.13
C LEU A 113 13.71 -11.15 -16.80
N ARG A 114 14.90 -11.69 -16.46
CA ARG A 114 15.66 -11.27 -15.27
C ARG A 114 15.98 -9.76 -15.29
N ARG A 115 16.39 -9.22 -16.45
CA ARG A 115 16.68 -7.79 -16.60
C ARG A 115 15.43 -6.92 -16.51
N VAL A 116 14.31 -7.36 -17.08
CA VAL A 116 13.02 -6.68 -16.95
C VAL A 116 12.57 -6.65 -15.50
N ALA A 117 12.60 -7.79 -14.80
CA ALA A 117 12.24 -7.86 -13.38
C ALA A 117 13.12 -6.96 -12.51
N ALA A 118 14.43 -6.93 -12.74
CA ALA A 118 15.35 -6.03 -12.04
C ALA A 118 15.02 -4.54 -12.29
N THR A 119 14.65 -4.19 -13.53
CA THR A 119 14.25 -2.83 -13.91
C THR A 119 12.94 -2.40 -13.26
N ILE A 120 11.96 -3.32 -13.19
CA ILE A 120 10.71 -3.13 -12.45
C ILE A 120 11.02 -2.87 -10.97
N GLU A 121 11.83 -3.73 -10.35
CA GLU A 121 12.16 -3.60 -8.93
C GLU A 121 12.91 -2.28 -8.63
N GLN A 122 13.87 -1.91 -9.47
CA GLN A 122 14.57 -0.64 -9.35
C GLN A 122 13.60 0.55 -9.51
N THR A 123 12.66 0.46 -10.45
CA THR A 123 11.62 1.48 -10.65
C THR A 123 10.74 1.59 -9.42
N VAL A 124 10.28 0.48 -8.84
CA VAL A 124 9.46 0.48 -7.64
C VAL A 124 10.20 1.11 -6.46
N ARG A 125 11.47 0.77 -6.27
CA ARG A 125 12.33 1.36 -5.23
C ARG A 125 12.68 2.82 -5.47
N ALA A 126 12.49 3.37 -6.67
CA ALA A 126 12.79 4.77 -6.90
C ALA A 126 11.88 5.70 -6.06
N LYS A 127 12.46 6.75 -5.45
CA LYS A 127 11.72 7.75 -4.65
C LYS A 127 10.56 8.40 -5.41
N ARG A 128 10.70 8.54 -6.74
CA ARG A 128 9.65 9.09 -7.64
C ARG A 128 8.40 8.22 -7.74
N THR A 129 8.53 6.92 -7.52
CA THR A 129 7.40 5.98 -7.61
C THR A 129 6.54 6.15 -6.36
N LYS A 130 5.25 6.39 -6.58
CA LYS A 130 4.30 6.71 -5.52
C LYS A 130 4.00 5.46 -4.68
N TYR A 131 3.67 5.65 -3.41
CA TYR A 131 2.99 4.61 -2.64
C TYR A 131 1.58 4.39 -3.22
N ASN A 132 1.14 3.14 -3.33
CA ASN A 132 -0.17 2.77 -3.85
C ASN A 132 -1.02 2.03 -2.79
N TYR A 133 -0.41 1.53 -1.72
CA TYR A 133 -1.12 0.94 -0.58
C TYR A 133 -0.55 1.47 0.74
N PHE A 134 -1.24 1.20 1.83
CA PHE A 134 -0.79 1.48 3.19
C PHE A 134 -1.43 0.50 4.19
N VAL A 135 -0.76 0.25 5.30
CA VAL A 135 -1.34 -0.50 6.42
C VAL A 135 -2.07 0.49 7.32
N SER A 136 -3.33 0.21 7.65
CA SER A 136 -4.16 1.07 8.47
C SER A 136 -4.96 0.31 9.53
N LEU A 137 -5.17 0.98 10.66
CA LEU A 137 -6.07 0.53 11.74
C LEU A 137 -7.29 1.46 11.73
N PRO A 138 -8.46 1.01 11.24
CA PRO A 138 -9.66 1.84 11.17
C PRO A 138 -10.11 2.31 12.56
N LEU A 139 -10.54 3.57 12.66
CA LEU A 139 -11.09 4.15 13.88
C LEU A 139 -12.60 4.31 13.70
N ARG A 140 -13.38 3.60 14.51
CA ARG A 140 -14.85 3.48 14.35
C ARG A 140 -15.59 3.91 15.62
N GLY A 141 -16.92 3.94 15.53
CA GLY A 141 -17.80 4.16 16.68
C GLY A 141 -17.64 5.56 17.26
N ALA A 142 -17.36 5.64 18.57
CA ALA A 142 -17.30 6.91 19.30
C ALA A 142 -16.29 7.90 18.69
N VAL A 143 -15.13 7.43 18.22
CA VAL A 143 -14.11 8.28 17.60
C VAL A 143 -14.61 8.92 16.30
N ALA A 144 -15.30 8.17 15.44
CA ALA A 144 -15.88 8.70 14.22
C ALA A 144 -16.98 9.75 14.53
N ASN A 145 -17.78 9.50 15.56
CA ASN A 145 -18.78 10.46 16.01
C ASN A 145 -18.14 11.74 16.58
N GLY A 146 -17.11 11.61 17.42
CA GLY A 146 -16.39 12.77 17.95
C GLY A 146 -15.71 13.59 16.86
N ALA A 147 -15.18 12.96 15.81
CA ALA A 147 -14.66 13.68 14.66
C ALA A 147 -15.74 14.43 13.86
N ARG A 148 -16.94 13.85 13.74
CA ARG A 148 -18.10 14.53 13.14
C ARG A 148 -18.49 15.77 13.96
N SER A 149 -18.59 15.63 15.28
CA SER A 149 -18.87 16.74 16.19
C SER A 149 -17.77 17.81 16.16
N LEU A 150 -16.49 17.41 16.12
CA LEU A 150 -15.37 18.35 15.96
C LEU A 150 -15.51 19.14 14.66
N ARG A 151 -15.81 18.48 13.54
CA ARG A 151 -15.99 19.15 12.24
C ARG A 151 -17.14 20.17 12.33
N GLU A 152 -18.28 19.78 12.86
CA GLU A 152 -19.45 20.68 12.99
C GLU A 152 -19.14 21.89 13.88
N ALA A 153 -18.55 21.66 15.06
CA ALA A 153 -18.15 22.73 15.96
C ALA A 153 -17.08 23.63 15.34
N ALA A 154 -16.06 23.07 14.71
CA ALA A 154 -15.00 23.83 14.05
C ALA A 154 -15.52 24.70 12.90
N LEU A 155 -16.51 24.23 12.15
CA LEU A 155 -17.13 25.03 11.08
C LEU A 155 -18.03 26.14 11.62
N ALA A 156 -18.67 25.92 12.78
CA ALA A 156 -19.49 26.94 13.45
C ALA A 156 -18.64 28.01 14.14
N ASP A 157 -17.59 27.59 14.85
CA ASP A 157 -16.74 28.45 15.67
C ASP A 157 -15.63 29.09 14.83
N ALA A 158 -14.94 28.29 14.01
CA ALA A 158 -13.66 28.60 13.41
C ALA A 158 -13.67 28.54 11.88
N ALA A 159 -14.60 29.27 11.25
CA ALA A 159 -14.50 29.64 9.84
C ALA A 159 -13.32 30.62 9.61
N GLY A 160 -12.10 30.20 9.95
CA GLY A 160 -10.86 30.88 9.57
C GLY A 160 -10.59 30.73 8.07
N GLU A 161 -9.60 31.44 7.55
CA GLU A 161 -9.24 31.35 6.14
C GLU A 161 -8.76 29.94 5.77
N GLY A 162 -9.63 29.19 5.10
CA GLY A 162 -9.32 27.89 4.53
C GLY A 162 -9.73 26.67 5.37
N VAL A 163 -10.29 26.83 6.56
CA VAL A 163 -10.91 25.70 7.28
C VAL A 163 -12.36 25.55 6.82
N GLU A 164 -12.56 24.69 5.82
CA GLU A 164 -13.86 24.41 5.19
C GLU A 164 -14.18 22.91 5.26
N GLU A 165 -15.43 22.53 5.01
CA GLU A 165 -15.87 21.14 5.13
C GLU A 165 -14.99 20.17 4.32
N ALA A 166 -14.62 20.55 3.10
CA ALA A 166 -13.85 19.72 2.16
C ALA A 166 -12.45 19.34 2.67
N VAL A 167 -11.86 20.06 3.62
CA VAL A 167 -10.52 19.72 4.14
C VAL A 167 -10.56 18.73 5.30
N PHE A 168 -11.74 18.46 5.89
CA PHE A 168 -11.87 17.46 6.95
C PHE A 168 -11.84 16.04 6.37
N VAL A 169 -11.15 15.14 7.04
CA VAL A 169 -11.23 13.71 6.75
C VAL A 169 -12.66 13.24 7.06
N GLN A 170 -13.28 12.54 6.11
CA GLN A 170 -14.57 11.89 6.34
C GLN A 170 -14.46 10.97 7.56
N PRO A 171 -15.39 11.04 8.55
CA PRO A 171 -15.32 10.23 9.76
C PRO A 171 -15.15 8.73 9.49
N GLU A 172 -15.79 8.23 8.45
CA GLU A 172 -15.75 6.83 8.03
C GLU A 172 -14.37 6.41 7.55
N ARG A 173 -13.51 7.36 7.15
CA ARG A 173 -12.13 7.15 6.67
C ARG A 173 -11.07 7.37 7.75
N LEU A 174 -11.45 7.66 9.00
CA LEU A 174 -10.48 7.82 10.08
C LEU A 174 -9.73 6.53 10.35
N HIS A 175 -8.42 6.66 10.53
CA HIS A 175 -7.52 5.54 10.75
C HIS A 175 -6.19 5.99 11.33
N VAL A 176 -5.50 5.05 11.95
CA VAL A 176 -4.06 5.16 12.22
C VAL A 176 -3.32 4.58 11.02
N THR A 177 -2.44 5.35 10.38
CA THR A 177 -1.55 4.84 9.33
C THR A 177 -0.31 4.22 9.97
N VAL A 178 -0.02 2.95 9.66
CA VAL A 178 1.12 2.20 10.21
C VAL A 178 2.30 2.15 9.23
N LEU A 179 2.03 1.87 7.95
CA LEU A 179 3.06 1.76 6.91
C LEU A 179 2.56 2.30 5.57
N MET A 180 3.45 2.94 4.82
CA MET A 180 3.21 3.26 3.40
C MET A 180 3.90 2.21 2.52
N LEU A 181 3.18 1.67 1.54
CA LEU A 181 3.60 0.51 0.76
C LEU A 181 3.61 0.77 -0.75
N LYS A 182 4.55 0.12 -1.44
CA LYS A 182 4.65 0.08 -2.90
C LYS A 182 4.43 -1.35 -3.38
N LEU A 183 3.17 -1.77 -3.41
CA LEU A 183 2.78 -3.12 -3.82
C LEU A 183 2.50 -3.13 -5.33
N TYR A 184 3.58 -3.04 -6.10
CA TYR A 184 3.56 -3.24 -7.55
C TYR A 184 3.98 -4.68 -7.84
N GLY A 185 3.08 -5.47 -8.42
CA GLY A 185 3.18 -6.91 -8.62
C GLY A 185 2.18 -7.68 -7.76
N GLU A 186 1.65 -8.77 -8.30
CA GLU A 186 0.76 -9.67 -7.56
C GLU A 186 1.49 -10.33 -6.38
N ASP A 187 2.74 -10.74 -6.54
CA ASP A 187 3.52 -11.37 -5.47
C ASP A 187 3.67 -10.45 -4.26
N LYS A 188 3.90 -9.14 -4.48
CA LYS A 188 3.97 -8.16 -3.38
C LYS A 188 2.62 -7.97 -2.69
N ARG A 189 1.52 -8.00 -3.45
CA ARG A 189 0.16 -7.94 -2.91
C ARG A 189 -0.17 -9.20 -2.09
N ALA A 190 0.24 -10.38 -2.55
CA ALA A 190 0.09 -11.63 -1.82
C ALA A 190 0.95 -11.66 -0.54
N ALA A 191 2.23 -11.27 -0.64
CA ALA A 191 3.15 -11.16 0.49
C ALA A 191 2.63 -10.19 1.56
N ALA A 192 1.99 -9.08 1.16
CA ALA A 192 1.36 -8.15 2.10
C ALA A 192 0.21 -8.80 2.88
N GLY A 193 -0.57 -9.69 2.25
CA GLY A 193 -1.63 -10.45 2.92
C GLY A 193 -1.05 -11.42 3.94
N ARG A 194 -0.01 -12.18 3.58
CA ARG A 194 0.69 -13.10 4.50
C ARG A 194 1.30 -12.36 5.69
N ALA A 195 1.97 -11.23 5.44
CA ALA A 195 2.56 -10.39 6.49
C ALA A 195 1.49 -9.80 7.43
N LEU A 196 0.36 -9.36 6.88
CA LEU A 196 -0.77 -8.86 7.69
C LEU A 196 -1.34 -9.96 8.58
N ALA A 197 -1.60 -11.16 8.03
CA ALA A 197 -2.13 -12.29 8.77
C ALA A 197 -1.20 -12.73 9.91
N ALA A 198 0.11 -12.85 9.63
CA ALA A 198 1.12 -13.21 10.63
C ALA A 198 1.20 -12.17 11.76
N ALA A 199 1.19 -10.88 11.42
CA ALA A 199 1.19 -9.81 12.42
C ALA A 199 -0.07 -9.82 13.28
N CYS A 200 -1.25 -9.92 12.66
CA CYS A 200 -2.52 -9.86 13.38
C CYS A 200 -2.74 -11.09 14.28
N GLU A 201 -2.22 -12.26 13.90
CA GLU A 201 -2.21 -13.44 14.76
C GLU A 201 -1.38 -13.22 16.03
N ARG A 202 -0.18 -12.63 15.90
CA ARG A 202 0.66 -12.24 17.05
C ARG A 202 -0.01 -11.20 17.93
N ILE A 203 -0.64 -10.20 17.33
CA ILE A 203 -1.31 -9.11 18.05
C ILE A 203 -2.54 -9.64 18.82
N ARG A 204 -3.38 -10.46 18.18
CA ARG A 204 -4.56 -11.07 18.83
C ARG A 204 -4.21 -11.87 20.08
N ARG A 205 -3.08 -12.60 20.05
CA ARG A 205 -2.59 -13.35 21.22
C ARG A 205 -2.21 -12.45 22.40
N ALA A 206 -1.84 -11.19 22.16
CA ALA A 206 -1.52 -10.24 23.21
C ALA A 206 -2.78 -9.61 23.86
N GLY A 207 -3.94 -9.75 23.22
CA GLY A 207 -5.24 -9.28 23.71
C GLY A 207 -5.80 -8.09 22.93
N PRO A 208 -7.05 -7.69 23.24
CA PRO A 208 -7.73 -6.60 22.55
C PRO A 208 -7.02 -5.26 22.72
N LEU A 209 -7.00 -4.45 21.65
CA LEU A 209 -6.39 -3.13 21.65
C LEU A 209 -7.45 -2.04 21.74
N ARG A 210 -7.41 -1.26 22.83
CA ARG A 210 -8.26 -0.08 22.99
C ARG A 210 -7.43 1.19 22.98
N VAL A 211 -7.90 2.18 22.22
CA VAL A 211 -7.21 3.46 22.05
C VAL A 211 -8.12 4.63 22.38
N ARG A 212 -7.51 5.68 22.93
CA ARG A 212 -8.09 7.01 23.10
C ARG A 212 -7.48 7.96 22.06
N ILE A 213 -8.36 8.70 21.39
CA ILE A 213 -8.00 9.63 20.31
C ILE A 213 -8.36 11.05 20.72
N GLY A 214 -7.38 11.95 20.73
CA GLY A 214 -7.58 13.32 21.18
C GLY A 214 -6.31 14.17 21.09
N GLY A 215 -6.46 15.47 21.32
CA GLY A 215 -5.41 16.47 21.20
C GLY A 215 -5.01 16.72 19.75
N LEU A 216 -5.23 17.93 19.25
CA LEU A 216 -4.92 18.32 17.88
C LEU A 216 -3.50 18.89 17.77
N GLU A 217 -2.78 18.45 16.75
CA GLU A 217 -1.42 18.90 16.43
C GLU A 217 -1.23 19.04 14.91
N ILE A 218 -0.24 19.85 14.52
CA ILE A 218 0.11 20.08 13.11
C ILE A 218 1.22 19.12 12.67
N MET A 219 1.06 18.51 11.49
CA MET A 219 2.10 17.66 10.91
C MET A 219 3.28 18.48 10.39
N GLY A 220 4.49 17.96 10.54
CA GLY A 220 5.67 18.51 9.86
C GLY A 220 6.21 19.83 10.41
N GLY A 221 5.63 20.36 11.49
CA GLY A 221 6.06 21.63 12.09
C GLY A 221 5.66 22.86 11.28
N ASP A 222 4.68 22.74 10.38
CA ASP A 222 4.09 23.89 9.70
C ASP A 222 3.54 24.88 10.75
N PRO A 223 3.68 26.21 10.51
CA PRO A 223 3.10 27.19 11.41
C PRO A 223 1.56 27.14 11.36
N PRO A 224 0.85 27.45 12.46
CA PRO A 224 -0.61 27.38 12.52
C PRO A 224 -1.36 28.17 11.44
N GLU A 225 -0.83 29.29 10.96
CA GLU A 225 -1.41 30.10 9.89
C GLU A 225 -1.26 29.49 8.48
N ALA A 226 -0.48 28.42 8.32
CA ALA A 226 -0.21 27.78 7.03
C ALA A 226 -0.09 26.26 7.13
N ALA A 227 -0.95 25.62 7.93
CA ALA A 227 -0.94 24.17 8.12
C ALA A 227 -1.55 23.42 6.93
N HIS A 228 -0.88 22.35 6.47
CA HIS A 228 -1.46 21.44 5.48
C HIS A 228 -2.20 20.25 6.08
N VAL A 229 -1.80 19.80 7.28
CA VAL A 229 -2.35 18.60 7.92
C VAL A 229 -2.46 18.83 9.42
N VAL A 230 -3.65 18.58 9.96
CA VAL A 230 -3.90 18.48 11.41
C VAL A 230 -4.27 17.04 11.73
N TYR A 231 -3.73 16.52 12.81
CA TYR A 231 -4.00 15.17 13.30
C TYR A 231 -4.37 15.17 14.78
N ALA A 232 -5.09 14.14 15.21
CA ALA A 232 -5.30 13.82 16.60
C ALA A 232 -4.27 12.79 17.09
N GLY A 233 -3.84 12.93 18.35
CA GLY A 233 -2.98 11.96 19.03
C GLY A 233 -3.68 10.63 19.27
N VAL A 234 -2.90 9.55 19.32
CA VAL A 234 -3.36 8.18 19.57
C VAL A 234 -2.64 7.67 20.82
N ARG A 235 -3.39 7.24 21.83
CA ARG A 235 -2.85 6.71 23.09
C ARG A 235 -3.58 5.43 23.46
N ASP A 236 -2.94 4.55 24.23
CA ASP A 236 -3.62 3.41 24.83
C ASP A 236 -4.74 3.92 25.76
N ALA A 237 -5.93 3.32 25.67
CA ALA A 237 -6.97 3.55 26.66
C ALA A 237 -6.60 2.79 27.94
N ALA A 238 -6.74 3.42 29.11
CA ALA A 238 -6.47 2.76 30.37
C ALA A 238 -7.44 1.57 30.56
N GLY A 239 -6.90 0.37 30.78
CA GLY A 239 -7.71 -0.79 31.16
C GLY A 239 -8.15 -0.70 32.61
N GLU A 240 -9.38 -1.15 32.92
CA GLU A 240 -9.77 -1.50 34.28
C GLU A 240 -8.99 -2.77 34.69
N GLY A 241 -7.81 -2.59 35.28
CA GLY A 241 -7.02 -3.65 35.91
C GLY A 241 -5.90 -4.23 35.04
N GLY A 242 -4.70 -3.64 35.11
CA GLY A 242 -3.48 -4.31 34.64
C GLY A 242 -2.34 -3.37 34.28
N SER A 243 -1.32 -3.36 35.13
CA SER A 243 0.05 -2.82 34.99
C SER A 243 0.47 -2.28 33.61
N ALA A 244 1.01 -1.05 33.62
CA ALA A 244 1.73 -0.39 32.53
C ALA A 244 3.07 -1.08 32.14
N GLY A 245 3.10 -2.41 32.06
CA GLY A 245 4.34 -3.19 32.02
C GLY A 245 4.34 -4.47 31.17
N SER A 246 3.27 -4.86 30.48
CA SER A 246 3.32 -5.97 29.51
C SER A 246 3.20 -5.42 28.09
N GLY A 247 4.16 -5.71 27.22
CA GLY A 247 4.28 -5.17 25.86
C GLY A 247 3.12 -5.50 24.90
N GLY A 248 1.91 -4.97 25.15
CA GLY A 248 0.67 -5.25 24.42
C GLY A 248 -0.17 -4.01 24.09
N GLY A 249 0.43 -2.81 24.07
CA GLY A 249 -0.25 -1.58 23.66
C GLY A 249 -0.23 -1.33 22.14
N VAL A 250 -0.95 -0.31 21.68
CA VAL A 250 -1.08 0.07 20.26
C VAL A 250 0.27 0.29 19.59
N LYS A 251 1.24 0.86 20.31
CA LYS A 251 2.60 1.04 19.78
C LYS A 251 3.26 -0.30 19.49
N HIS A 252 3.16 -1.26 20.41
CA HIS A 252 3.74 -2.59 20.21
C HIS A 252 3.08 -3.31 19.05
N ALA A 253 1.75 -3.25 18.94
CA ALA A 253 1.02 -3.84 17.83
C ALA A 253 1.46 -3.25 16.48
N CYS A 254 1.64 -1.93 16.41
CA CYS A 254 2.20 -1.28 15.25
C CYS A 254 3.65 -1.69 14.97
N ASP A 255 4.49 -1.87 15.99
CA ASP A 255 5.86 -2.36 15.82
C ASP A 255 5.87 -3.79 15.25
N VAL A 256 4.95 -4.67 15.68
CA VAL A 256 4.76 -6.02 15.13
C VAL A 256 4.35 -5.98 13.65
N LEU A 257 3.40 -5.12 13.28
CA LEU A 257 3.04 -4.90 11.87
C LEU A 257 4.26 -4.42 11.05
N VAL A 258 5.03 -3.47 11.59
CA VAL A 258 6.25 -2.96 10.93
C VAL A 258 7.29 -4.07 10.75
N GLU A 259 7.45 -4.95 11.75
CA GLU A 259 8.39 -6.07 11.74
C GLU A 259 8.03 -7.10 10.66
N GLU A 260 6.77 -7.57 10.61
CA GLU A 260 6.35 -8.59 9.65
C GLU A 260 6.42 -8.09 8.20
N PHE A 261 6.04 -6.82 7.95
CA PHE A 261 6.20 -6.23 6.62
C PHE A 261 7.65 -5.97 6.24
N ALA A 262 8.55 -5.76 7.21
CA ALA A 262 9.98 -5.67 6.97
C ALA A 262 10.58 -7.05 6.63
N LYS A 263 10.18 -8.12 7.32
CA LYS A 263 10.55 -9.52 7.00
C LYS A 263 10.14 -9.89 5.58
N ALA A 264 8.94 -9.48 5.17
CA ALA A 264 8.44 -9.64 3.81
C ALA A 264 9.12 -8.72 2.76
N LYS A 265 10.13 -7.92 3.14
CA LYS A 265 10.86 -6.98 2.27
C LYS A 265 9.94 -5.93 1.59
N LEU A 266 8.79 -5.61 2.20
CA LEU A 266 7.79 -4.66 1.68
C LEU A 266 7.96 -3.23 2.24
N LYS A 267 8.73 -3.09 3.32
CA LYS A 267 9.06 -1.78 3.90
C LYS A 267 10.06 -1.04 3.04
N TYR A 268 9.74 0.20 2.66
CA TYR A 268 10.63 1.05 1.88
C TYR A 268 11.90 1.44 2.68
N PRO A 269 13.12 1.27 2.13
CA PRO A 269 14.35 1.70 2.78
C PRO A 269 14.36 3.22 3.00
N GLY A 270 14.51 3.66 4.24
CA GLY A 270 14.47 5.09 4.60
C GLY A 270 13.06 5.65 4.87
N ALA A 271 12.05 4.79 5.05
CA ALA A 271 10.79 5.23 5.64
C ALA A 271 11.04 5.82 7.04
N PRO A 272 10.46 6.99 7.38
CA PRO A 272 10.62 7.58 8.70
C PRO A 272 10.03 6.64 9.78
N PRO A 273 10.47 6.80 11.05
CA PRO A 273 9.83 6.10 12.16
C PRO A 273 8.33 6.36 12.19
N LEU A 274 7.57 5.36 12.66
CA LEU A 274 6.13 5.50 12.83
C LEU A 274 5.83 6.61 13.85
N LYS A 275 4.98 7.56 13.43
CA LYS A 275 4.31 8.50 14.32
C LYS A 275 2.86 8.08 14.45
N LEU A 276 2.42 7.71 15.65
CA LEU A 276 1.02 7.35 15.89
C LEU A 276 0.16 8.62 15.83
N HIS A 277 -0.74 8.69 14.87
CA HIS A 277 -1.65 9.80 14.68
C HIS A 277 -2.87 9.39 13.85
N ALA A 278 -3.96 10.13 14.01
CA ALA A 278 -5.14 10.05 13.16
C ALA A 278 -5.35 11.40 12.45
N THR A 279 -5.17 11.46 11.13
CA THR A 279 -5.39 12.72 10.39
C THR A 279 -6.85 13.12 10.46
N VAL A 280 -7.14 14.36 10.90
CA VAL A 280 -8.50 14.91 10.97
C VAL A 280 -8.75 15.97 9.89
N LEU A 281 -7.69 16.65 9.45
CA LEU A 281 -7.75 17.69 8.41
C LEU A 281 -6.56 17.52 7.46
N ASN A 282 -6.81 17.61 6.16
CA ASN A 282 -5.77 17.65 5.15
C ASN A 282 -6.18 18.57 4.00
N SER A 283 -5.41 19.62 3.76
CA SER A 283 -5.73 20.63 2.74
C SER A 283 -5.76 20.05 1.31
N LYS A 284 -5.14 18.88 1.08
CA LYS A 284 -5.15 18.19 -0.23
C LYS A 284 -6.53 17.73 -0.68
N TYR A 285 -7.51 17.62 0.22
CA TYR A 285 -8.89 17.23 -0.10
C TYR A 285 -9.71 18.38 -0.67
N ARG A 286 -9.18 19.61 -0.60
CA ARG A 286 -9.76 20.76 -1.28
C ARG A 286 -9.91 20.47 -2.79
N GLY A 287 -11.14 20.52 -3.28
CA GLY A 287 -11.46 20.32 -4.70
C GLY A 287 -11.45 18.86 -5.19
N SER A 288 -11.42 17.87 -4.29
CA SER A 288 -11.38 16.45 -4.71
C SER A 288 -12.73 15.84 -5.12
N ASP A 289 -13.83 16.61 -5.12
CA ASP A 289 -15.12 16.16 -5.67
C ASP A 289 -15.20 16.35 -7.20
N GLY A 290 -14.26 15.71 -7.92
CA GLY A 290 -14.43 15.46 -9.36
C GLY A 290 -13.82 16.47 -10.34
N GLY A 291 -12.85 17.29 -9.95
CA GLY A 291 -12.17 18.21 -10.88
C GLY A 291 -10.67 18.31 -10.62
N GLY A 292 -9.85 17.93 -11.60
CA GLY A 292 -8.40 17.99 -11.51
C GLY A 292 -7.89 19.41 -11.20
N ALA A 293 -7.48 19.65 -9.96
CA ALA A 293 -6.71 20.83 -9.60
C ALA A 293 -5.22 20.51 -9.67
N SER A 294 -4.55 20.94 -10.74
CA SER A 294 -3.10 20.84 -10.93
C SER A 294 -2.30 21.89 -10.14
N GLY A 295 -2.81 22.32 -8.98
CA GLY A 295 -2.16 23.29 -8.09
C GLY A 295 -1.79 22.66 -6.75
N ARG A 296 -0.71 23.14 -6.12
CA ARG A 296 -0.40 22.79 -4.72
C ARG A 296 -1.55 23.30 -3.85
N ALA A 297 -2.22 22.40 -3.13
CA ALA A 297 -3.38 22.75 -2.32
C ALA A 297 -3.05 23.89 -1.34
N LYS A 298 -3.90 24.93 -1.29
CA LYS A 298 -3.70 26.06 -0.37
C LYS A 298 -3.69 25.56 1.09
N PRO A 299 -2.72 25.97 1.93
CA PRO A 299 -2.74 25.63 3.35
C PRO A 299 -3.93 26.29 4.08
N CYS A 300 -4.16 25.87 5.31
CA CYS A 300 -5.26 26.38 6.15
C CYS A 300 -4.69 27.16 7.34
N ASP A 301 -5.31 28.28 7.68
CA ASP A 301 -5.08 28.92 8.99
C ASP A 301 -5.90 28.20 10.06
N VAL A 302 -5.21 27.43 10.91
CA VAL A 302 -5.81 26.59 11.94
C VAL A 302 -5.66 27.17 13.35
N ARG A 303 -5.24 28.43 13.50
CA ARG A 303 -5.07 29.05 14.83
C ARG A 303 -6.33 28.99 15.67
N GLY A 304 -7.46 29.42 15.11
CA GLY A 304 -8.75 29.40 15.80
C GLY A 304 -9.28 27.99 16.08
N LEU A 305 -8.92 27.01 15.24
CA LEU A 305 -9.24 25.59 15.46
C LEU A 305 -8.45 25.05 16.66
N LEU A 306 -7.14 25.31 16.72
CA LEU A 306 -6.28 24.84 17.80
C LEU A 306 -6.58 25.55 19.12
N GLU A 307 -6.87 26.85 19.10
CA GLU A 307 -7.22 27.61 20.30
C GLU A 307 -8.48 27.07 21.00
N ARG A 308 -9.52 26.75 20.22
CA ARG A 308 -10.83 26.33 20.76
C ARG A 308 -11.00 24.83 20.92
N HIS A 309 -10.38 24.05 20.03
CA HIS A 309 -10.56 22.60 19.96
C HIS A 309 -9.24 21.83 20.06
N GLY A 310 -8.12 22.49 20.36
CA GLY A 310 -6.81 21.83 20.44
C GLY A 310 -6.74 20.72 21.48
N ALA A 311 -7.50 20.83 22.59
CA ALA A 311 -7.57 19.82 23.65
C ALA A 311 -8.75 18.85 23.49
N VAL A 312 -9.41 18.81 22.34
CA VAL A 312 -10.60 17.95 22.12
C VAL A 312 -10.24 16.47 22.28
N GLU A 313 -11.13 15.72 22.92
CA GLU A 313 -11.11 14.26 22.92
C GLU A 313 -12.15 13.77 21.92
N LEU A 314 -11.72 13.07 20.88
CA LEU A 314 -12.61 12.48 19.88
C LEU A 314 -13.30 11.22 20.41
N GLY A 315 -12.70 10.56 21.40
CA GLY A 315 -13.27 9.43 22.11
C GLY A 315 -12.35 8.21 22.14
N GLU A 316 -12.94 7.08 22.52
CA GLU A 316 -12.24 5.79 22.63
C GLU A 316 -12.88 4.75 21.70
N CYS A 317 -12.05 3.84 21.19
CA CYS A 317 -12.53 2.69 20.43
C CYS A 317 -11.60 1.49 20.59
N GLU A 318 -12.14 0.31 20.31
CA GLU A 318 -11.35 -0.90 20.09
C GLU A 318 -10.87 -0.94 18.63
N LEU A 319 -9.62 -1.31 18.43
CA LEU A 319 -9.07 -1.60 17.11
C LEU A 319 -9.42 -3.04 16.73
N ALA A 320 -10.54 -3.22 16.04
CA ALA A 320 -11.08 -4.54 15.71
C ALA A 320 -10.39 -5.21 14.52
N GLU A 321 -9.77 -4.44 13.62
CA GLU A 321 -9.23 -4.95 12.36
C GLU A 321 -8.00 -4.14 11.91
N ALA A 322 -7.10 -4.79 11.18
CA ALA A 322 -6.02 -4.15 10.44
C ALA A 322 -6.21 -4.38 8.94
N HIS A 323 -5.97 -3.35 8.14
CA HIS A 323 -6.19 -3.37 6.69
C HIS A 323 -4.90 -3.08 5.94
N VAL A 324 -4.71 -3.72 4.79
CA VAL A 324 -3.88 -3.17 3.70
C VAL A 324 -4.82 -2.42 2.77
N SER A 325 -4.80 -1.10 2.84
CA SER A 325 -5.72 -0.19 2.16
C SER A 325 -5.12 0.37 0.87
N GLU A 326 -5.92 0.49 -0.19
CA GLU A 326 -5.54 1.09 -1.46
C GLU A 326 -5.61 2.61 -1.40
N ARG A 327 -4.52 3.27 -1.81
CA ARG A 327 -4.39 4.72 -1.71
C ARG A 327 -5.16 5.41 -2.83
N GLY A 328 -6.13 6.24 -2.46
CA GLY A 328 -6.88 7.06 -3.41
C GLY A 328 -8.12 6.38 -3.99
N ARG A 329 -8.42 5.14 -3.57
CA ARG A 329 -9.66 4.44 -3.89
C ARG A 329 -10.51 4.30 -2.63
N THR A 330 -11.79 4.65 -2.73
CA THR A 330 -12.78 4.51 -1.66
C THR A 330 -13.69 3.34 -2.02
N ASP A 331 -14.04 2.55 -1.03
CA ASP A 331 -15.08 1.54 -1.13
C ASP A 331 -16.46 2.19 -0.98
N ALA A 332 -17.34 1.98 -1.96
CA ALA A 332 -18.62 2.69 -2.02
C ALA A 332 -19.60 2.26 -0.93
N GLU A 333 -19.50 1.03 -0.44
CA GLU A 333 -20.40 0.48 0.57
C GLU A 333 -20.00 0.94 1.97
N SER A 334 -18.72 0.78 2.34
CA SER A 334 -18.24 1.12 3.67
C SER A 334 -17.85 2.58 3.85
N GLY A 335 -17.64 3.33 2.76
CA GLY A 335 -17.06 4.68 2.79
C GLY A 335 -15.58 4.71 3.20
N TYR A 336 -14.99 3.57 3.55
CA TYR A 336 -13.57 3.45 3.90
C TYR A 336 -12.69 3.35 2.65
N TYR A 337 -11.39 3.22 2.82
CA TYR A 337 -10.50 2.91 1.71
C TYR A 337 -10.81 1.54 1.12
N ALA A 338 -10.67 1.39 -0.19
CA ALA A 338 -10.74 0.09 -0.82
C ALA A 338 -9.69 -0.83 -0.19
N CYS A 339 -10.15 -1.95 0.33
CA CYS A 339 -9.31 -2.86 1.11
C CYS A 339 -8.68 -3.89 0.16
N LEU A 340 -7.37 -4.12 0.26
CA LEU A 340 -6.67 -5.23 -0.38
C LEU A 340 -6.77 -6.50 0.46
N HIS A 341 -6.43 -6.39 1.74
CA HIS A 341 -6.48 -7.44 2.75
C HIS A 341 -6.99 -6.85 4.06
N ARG A 342 -7.77 -7.64 4.81
CA ARG A 342 -8.20 -7.30 6.17
C ARG A 342 -8.00 -8.50 7.07
N GLU A 343 -7.62 -8.23 8.31
CA GLU A 343 -7.42 -9.24 9.33
C GLU A 343 -8.01 -8.75 10.65
N PRO A 344 -8.70 -9.62 11.42
CA PRO A 344 -9.20 -9.27 12.73
C PRO A 344 -8.04 -9.12 13.74
N LEU A 345 -8.19 -8.16 14.66
CA LEU A 345 -7.29 -7.87 15.77
C LEU A 345 -7.86 -8.26 17.14
N SER A 346 -9.13 -8.66 17.18
CA SER A 346 -9.79 -9.34 18.30
C SER A 346 -10.55 -10.57 17.82
#